data_AF-A0A142WW04-F1
#
_entry.id   AF-A0A142WW04-F1
#
_cell.length_a   1.000
_cell.length_b   1.000
_cell.length_c   1.000
_cell.angle_alpha   90.00
_cell.angle_beta   90.00
_cell.angle_gamma   90.00
#
_symmetry.space_group_name_H-M   'P 1'
#
loop_
_entity.id
_entity.type
_entity.pdbx_description
1 polymer ?
#
loop_
_entity_poly.entity_id
_entity_poly.type
_entity_poly.pdbx_seq_one_letter_code
_entity_poly.pdbx_strand_id
1 'polypeptide(L)'
;MRDAVQTNVQGPQRAAEALKVAGVWEGVSAAIAAGTVRGMSSILSAVMTANQTALGTDGMLRWKAFGTVLGAKLKELYDTGTLKTSEDWATLIDEGAQGLRAVK
;
A
#
# COMPACT_ATOMS: atom_id res chain seq x y z
N MET A 1 -2.89 7.85 -5.51
CA MET A 1 -1.82 7.50 -4.54
C MET A 1 -0.94 8.69 -4.18
N ARG A 2 -0.16 9.25 -5.11
CA ARG A 2 0.76 10.38 -4.88
C ARG A 2 0.14 11.54 -4.09
N ASP A 3 -1.00 12.05 -4.54
CA ASP A 3 -1.61 13.23 -3.93
C ASP A 3 -2.08 12.92 -2.49
N ALA A 4 -2.62 11.72 -2.25
CA ALA A 4 -3.00 11.28 -0.91
C ALA A 4 -1.79 11.19 0.04
N VAL A 5 -0.63 10.75 -0.44
CA VAL A 5 0.62 10.74 0.34
C VAL A 5 1.09 12.16 0.63
N GLN A 6 1.06 13.06 -0.37
CA GLN A 6 1.44 14.47 -0.19
C GLN A 6 0.56 15.19 0.84
N THR A 7 -0.73 14.88 0.89
CA THR A 7 -1.66 15.45 1.87
C THR A 7 -1.46 14.86 3.27
N ASN A 8 -1.24 13.55 3.40
CA ASN A 8 -1.35 12.85 4.68
C ASN A 8 -0.01 12.45 5.33
N VAL A 9 1.10 12.54 4.60
CA VAL A 9 2.44 12.25 5.12
C VAL A 9 3.25 13.53 5.02
N GLN A 10 3.68 14.05 6.17
CA GLN A 10 4.46 15.28 6.25
C GLN A 10 5.86 15.01 6.77
N GLY A 11 6.82 15.82 6.32
CA GLY A 11 8.21 15.76 6.75
C GLY A 11 9.20 15.38 5.65
N PRO A 12 10.50 15.63 5.89
CA PRO A 12 11.55 15.46 4.87
C PRO A 12 11.80 14.00 4.49
N GLN A 13 11.36 13.04 5.32
CA GLN A 13 11.52 11.61 5.05
C GLN A 13 10.51 11.06 4.03
N ARG A 14 9.44 11.81 3.71
CA ARG A 14 8.30 11.35 2.90
C ARG A 14 8.73 10.68 1.60
N ALA A 15 9.56 11.34 0.79
CA ALA A 15 9.96 10.82 -0.51
C ALA A 15 10.78 9.53 -0.39
N ALA A 16 11.75 9.51 0.53
CA ALA A 16 12.58 8.33 0.78
C ALA A 16 11.75 7.16 1.34
N GLU A 17 10.81 7.43 2.24
CA GLU A 17 9.89 6.44 2.80
C GLU A 17 8.92 5.91 1.74
N ALA A 18 8.37 6.79 0.89
CA ALA A 18 7.49 6.38 -0.19
C ALA A 18 8.20 5.44 -1.17
N LEU A 19 9.47 5.69 -1.47
CA LEU A 19 10.27 4.79 -2.30
C LEU A 19 10.48 3.41 -1.65
N LYS A 20 10.71 3.36 -0.33
CA LYS A 20 10.81 2.09 0.41
C LYS A 20 9.49 1.32 0.39
N VAL A 21 8.38 2.01 0.66
CA VAL A 21 7.03 1.42 0.65
C VAL A 21 6.70 0.90 -0.75
N ALA A 22 7.05 1.64 -1.81
CA ALA A 22 6.85 1.20 -3.19
C ALA A 22 7.54 -0.14 -3.46
N GLY A 23 8.81 -0.28 -3.07
CA GLY A 23 9.56 -1.52 -3.30
C GLY A 23 8.96 -2.74 -2.59
N VAL A 24 8.48 -2.58 -1.36
CA VAL A 24 7.84 -3.70 -0.65
C VAL A 24 6.44 -4.00 -1.18
N TRP A 25 5.72 -3.01 -1.73
CA TRP A 25 4.42 -3.22 -2.38
C TRP A 25 4.54 -4.01 -3.68
N GLU A 26 5.58 -3.78 -4.48
CA GLU A 26 5.84 -4.63 -5.66
C GLU A 26 6.05 -6.09 -5.28
N GLY A 27 6.79 -6.35 -4.19
CA GLY A 27 6.98 -7.71 -3.68
C GLY A 27 5.65 -8.35 -3.25
N VAL A 28 4.76 -7.58 -2.62
CA VAL A 28 3.42 -8.05 -2.27
C VAL A 28 2.57 -8.30 -3.53
N SER A 29 2.58 -7.39 -4.50
CA SER A 29 1.86 -7.57 -5.76
C SER A 29 2.32 -8.85 -6.49
N ALA A 30 3.62 -9.07 -6.59
CA ALA A 30 4.19 -10.28 -7.18
C ALA A 30 3.76 -11.55 -6.43
N ALA A 31 3.72 -11.52 -5.10
CA ALA A 31 3.24 -12.63 -4.28
C ALA A 31 1.75 -12.94 -4.50
N ILE A 32 0.93 -11.90 -4.68
CA ILE A 32 -0.50 -12.06 -5.00
C ILE A 32 -0.67 -12.65 -6.40
N ALA A 33 0.07 -12.15 -7.39
CA ALA A 33 0.04 -12.64 -8.77
C ALA A 33 0.50 -14.09 -8.87
N ALA A 34 1.52 -14.48 -8.11
CA ALA A 34 1.96 -15.87 -7.98
C ALA A 34 0.97 -16.75 -7.19
N GLY A 35 -0.03 -16.14 -6.56
CA GLY A 35 -1.05 -16.81 -5.75
C GLY A 35 -0.53 -17.35 -4.42
N THR A 36 0.62 -16.87 -3.92
CA THR A 36 1.14 -17.23 -2.59
C THR A 36 0.42 -16.44 -1.49
N VAL A 37 -0.11 -15.25 -1.82
CA VAL A 37 -0.98 -14.46 -0.95
C VAL A 37 -2.35 -14.35 -1.62
N ARG A 38 -3.41 -14.81 -0.94
CA ARG A 38 -4.78 -14.81 -1.48
C ARG A 38 -5.81 -14.44 -0.42
N GLY A 39 -6.90 -13.83 -0.89
CA GLY A 39 -8.00 -13.38 -0.06
C GLY A 39 -7.69 -12.07 0.66
N MET A 40 -8.73 -11.24 0.83
CA MET A 40 -8.61 -9.88 1.35
C MET A 40 -7.80 -9.80 2.67
N SER A 41 -8.11 -10.65 3.65
CA SER A 41 -7.45 -10.62 4.96
C SER A 41 -5.94 -10.85 4.86
N SER A 42 -5.52 -11.87 4.10
CA SER A 42 -4.10 -12.19 3.91
C SER A 42 -3.37 -11.08 3.15
N ILE A 43 -4.02 -10.49 2.14
CA ILE A 43 -3.47 -9.39 1.34
C ILE A 43 -3.24 -8.16 2.23
N LEU A 44 -4.25 -7.74 2.99
CA LEU A 44 -4.14 -6.60 3.89
C LEU A 44 -3.07 -6.83 4.96
N SER A 45 -2.98 -8.05 5.51
CA SER A 45 -1.92 -8.41 6.46
C SER A 45 -0.53 -8.34 5.82
N ALA A 46 -0.37 -8.84 4.60
CA ALA A 46 0.90 -8.82 3.90
C ALA A 46 1.37 -7.38 3.62
N VAL A 47 0.47 -6.50 3.17
CA VAL A 47 0.75 -5.07 2.99
C VAL A 47 1.13 -4.41 4.31
N MET A 48 0.41 -4.69 5.39
CA MET A 48 0.71 -4.09 6.71
C MET A 48 2.08 -4.53 7.25
N THR A 49 2.40 -5.82 7.14
CA THR A 49 3.71 -6.35 7.53
C THR A 49 4.83 -5.77 6.67
N ALA A 50 4.66 -5.72 5.35
CA ALA A 50 5.61 -5.12 4.42
C ALA A 50 5.88 -3.64 4.76
N ASN A 51 4.83 -2.86 5.03
CA ASN A 51 4.95 -1.46 5.43
C ASN A 51 5.71 -1.32 6.76
N GLN A 52 5.38 -2.15 7.75
CA GLN A 52 6.06 -2.15 9.03
C GLN A 52 7.56 -2.44 8.88
N THR A 53 7.94 -3.37 8.00
CA THR A 53 9.33 -3.66 7.67
C THR A 53 10.03 -2.48 6.98
N ALA A 54 9.36 -1.82 6.03
CA ALA A 54 9.94 -0.71 5.27
C ALA A 54 10.11 0.58 6.11
N LEU A 55 9.15 0.85 6.99
CA LEU A 55 9.02 2.13 7.71
C LEU A 55 9.51 2.09 9.16
N GLY A 56 9.50 0.92 9.79
CA GLY A 56 9.69 0.81 11.23
C GLY A 56 8.60 1.53 12.04
N THR A 57 8.73 1.56 13.36
CA THR A 57 7.72 2.14 14.26
C THR A 57 7.45 3.62 13.98
N ASP A 58 8.50 4.43 13.84
CA ASP A 58 8.35 5.88 13.66
C ASP A 58 7.76 6.25 12.30
N GLY A 59 8.15 5.52 11.25
CA GLY A 59 7.58 5.71 9.92
C GLY A 59 6.11 5.30 9.90
N MET A 60 5.74 4.20 10.57
CA MET A 60 4.34 3.80 10.71
C MET A 60 3.49 4.87 11.42
N LEU A 61 4.04 5.55 12.42
CA LEU A 61 3.36 6.67 13.09
C LEU A 61 3.15 7.86 12.12
N ARG A 62 4.17 8.23 11.33
CA ARG A 62 4.05 9.29 10.32
C ARG A 62 3.03 8.95 9.23
N TRP A 63 2.95 7.69 8.83
CA TRP A 63 2.09 7.23 7.74
C TRP A 63 0.67 6.85 8.18
N LYS A 64 0.37 6.93 9.48
CA LYS A 64 -0.91 6.49 10.06
C LYS A 64 -2.12 7.13 9.37
N ALA A 65 -2.12 8.45 9.19
CA ALA A 65 -3.23 9.17 8.56
C ALA A 65 -3.47 8.69 7.12
N PHE A 66 -2.39 8.54 6.35
CA PHE A 66 -2.46 7.98 5.00
C PHE A 66 -2.99 6.54 5.02
N GLY A 67 -2.50 5.69 5.95
CA GLY A 67 -2.96 4.31 6.11
C GLY A 67 -4.46 4.22 6.41
N THR A 68 -5.00 5.14 7.20
CA THR A 68 -6.45 5.22 7.47
C THR A 68 -7.25 5.53 6.20
N VAL A 69 -6.83 6.55 5.43
CA VAL A 69 -7.52 6.94 4.18
C VAL A 69 -7.44 5.81 3.15
N LEU A 70 -6.26 5.19 3.01
CA LEU A 70 -6.07 4.04 2.13
C LEU A 70 -6.98 2.88 2.54
N GLY A 71 -7.01 2.50 3.81
CA GLY A 71 -7.83 1.41 4.31
C GLY A 71 -9.33 1.63 4.04
N ALA A 72 -9.82 2.85 4.24
CA ALA A 72 -11.19 3.22 3.90
C ALA A 72 -11.48 3.04 2.40
N LYS A 73 -10.56 3.48 1.53
CA LYS A 73 -10.72 3.34 0.08
C LYS A 73 -10.67 1.87 -0.37
N LEU A 74 -9.77 1.07 0.19
CA LEU A 74 -9.69 -0.37 -0.09
C LEU A 74 -10.99 -1.09 0.30
N LYS A 75 -11.56 -0.73 1.45
CA LYS A 75 -12.85 -1.26 1.88
C LYS A 75 -13.97 -0.90 0.91
N GLU A 76 -14.06 0.36 0.47
CA GLU A 76 -15.05 0.81 -0.52
C GLU A 76 -14.92 0.03 -1.84
N LEU A 77 -13.70 -0.13 -2.36
CA LEU A 77 -13.44 -0.87 -3.60
C LEU A 77 -13.78 -2.36 -3.48
N TYR A 78 -13.56 -2.94 -2.30
CA TYR A 78 -13.97 -4.32 -2.02
C TYR A 78 -15.48 -4.46 -1.94
N ASP A 79 -16.17 -3.60 -1.18
CA ASP A 79 -17.61 -3.65 -0.97
C ASP A 79 -18.39 -3.40 -2.29
N THR A 80 -17.86 -2.58 -3.18
CA THR A 80 -18.41 -2.35 -4.53
C THR A 80 -18.11 -3.47 -5.53
N GLY A 81 -17.31 -4.46 -5.13
CA GLY A 81 -16.94 -5.58 -5.97
C GLY A 81 -15.93 -5.22 -7.07
N THR A 82 -15.16 -4.15 -6.88
CA THR A 82 -14.02 -3.79 -7.75
C THR A 82 -12.80 -4.66 -7.44
N LEU A 83 -12.64 -5.10 -6.19
CA LEU A 83 -11.53 -5.96 -5.74
C LEU A 83 -12.01 -7.39 -5.48
N LYS A 84 -12.42 -8.11 -6.53
CA LYS A 84 -13.01 -9.46 -6.43
C LYS A 84 -11.98 -10.57 -6.53
N THR A 85 -11.04 -10.41 -7.44
CA THR A 85 -10.06 -11.43 -7.80
C THR A 85 -8.69 -11.09 -7.25
N SER A 86 -7.81 -12.09 -7.12
CA SER A 86 -6.42 -11.83 -6.72
C SER A 86 -5.70 -10.94 -7.75
N GLU A 87 -6.08 -11.01 -9.02
CA GLU A 87 -5.54 -10.15 -10.08
C GLU A 87 -5.91 -8.67 -9.88
N ASP A 88 -7.16 -8.38 -9.49
CA ASP A 88 -7.59 -7.00 -9.16
C ASP A 88 -6.72 -6.42 -8.04
N TRP A 89 -6.48 -7.24 -6.99
CA TRP A 89 -5.64 -6.85 -5.87
C TRP A 89 -4.17 -6.67 -6.29
N ALA A 90 -3.60 -7.59 -7.07
CA ALA A 90 -2.22 -7.49 -7.54
C ALA A 90 -2.01 -6.20 -8.36
N THR A 91 -2.94 -5.93 -9.28
CA THR A 91 -2.92 -4.73 -10.13
C THR A 91 -3.00 -3.46 -9.29
N LEU A 92 -3.96 -3.38 -8.36
CA LEU A 92 -4.12 -2.22 -7.49
C LEU A 92 -2.87 -1.93 -6.64
N ILE A 93 -2.26 -2.99 -6.07
CA ILE A 93 -1.05 -2.83 -5.25
C ILE A 93 0.14 -2.38 -6.10
N ASP A 94 0.28 -2.90 -7.33
CA ASP A 94 1.32 -2.45 -8.27
C ASP A 94 1.13 -0.98 -8.69
N GLU A 95 -0.08 -0.58 -9.08
CA GLU A 95 -0.42 0.82 -9.37
C GLU A 95 -0.14 1.72 -8.18
N GLY A 96 -0.43 1.24 -6.96
CA GLY A 96 -0.07 1.88 -5.72
C GLY A 96 1.43 2.10 -5.56
N ALA A 97 2.24 1.08 -5.84
CA ALA A 97 3.71 1.18 -5.83
C ALA A 97 4.22 2.21 -6.83
N GLN A 98 3.69 2.24 -8.06
CA GLN A 98 4.07 3.24 -9.05
C GLN A 98 3.70 4.67 -8.59
N GLY A 99 2.52 4.83 -8.01
CA GLY A 99 2.09 6.11 -7.46
C GLY A 99 2.92 6.57 -6.25
N LEU A 100 3.46 5.64 -5.45
CA LEU A 100 4.39 5.94 -4.35
C LEU A 100 5.76 6.39 -4.88
N ARG A 101 6.26 5.81 -5.98
CA ARG A 101 7.49 6.28 -6.62
C ARG A 101 7.39 7.69 -7.17
N ALA A 102 6.20 8.11 -7.57
CA ALA A 102 5.95 9.45 -8.07
C ALA A 102 5.90 10.53 -6.97
N VAL A 103 6.00 10.15 -5.69
CA VAL A 103 6.05 11.09 -4.56
C VAL A 103 7.40 11.80 -4.53
N LYS A 104 7.34 13.14 -4.41
CA LYS A 104 8.50 14.03 -4.31
C LYS A 104 8.58 14.66 -2.92
#